data_AF-A0A7W1GGX9-F1
#
_entry.id   AF-A0A7W1GGX9-F1
#
_cell.length_a   1.000
_cell.length_b   1.000
_cell.length_c   1.000
_cell.angle_alpha   90.00
_cell.angle_beta   90.00
_cell.angle_gamma   90.00
#
_symmetry.space_group_name_H-M   'P 1'
#
loop_
_entity.id
_entity.type
_entity.pdbx_description
1 polymer ?
#
loop_
_entity_poly.entity_id
_entity_poly.type
_entity_poly.pdbx_seq_one_letter_code
_entity_poly.pdbx_strand_id
1 'polypeptide(L)' 'MAETIKREIGVESELIEGDRGEFTVWVDDRVVAQKGWIKFPSDQKVLAAVQQALKA' A
#
# COMPACT_ATOMS: atom_id res chain seq x y z
N MET A 1 4.06 6.62 3.25
CA MET A 1 3.09 5.51 3.06
C MET A 1 3.11 4.54 4.23
N ALA A 2 4.20 3.81 4.49
CA ALA A 2 4.28 2.88 5.62
C ALA A 2 3.90 3.52 6.97
N GLU A 3 4.44 4.70 7.27
CA GLU A 3 4.08 5.46 8.48
C GLU A 3 2.58 5.85 8.49
N THR A 4 2.02 6.23 7.36
CA THR A 4 0.60 6.59 7.22
C THR A 4 -0.30 5.39 7.50
N ILE A 5 0.05 4.21 6.96
CA ILE A 5 -0.69 2.96 7.22
C ILE A 5 -0.67 2.62 8.71
N LYS A 6 0.50 2.73 9.36
CA LYS A 6 0.62 2.51 10.80
C LYS A 6 -0.23 3.48 11.62
N ARG A 7 -0.20 4.78 11.31
CA ARG A 7 -0.96 5.81 12.04
C ARG A 7 -2.47 5.67 11.87
N GLU A 8 -2.93 5.42 10.64
CA GLU A 8 -4.37 5.48 10.30
C GLU A 8 -5.09 4.12 10.44
N ILE A 9 -4.38 3.00 10.19
CA ILE A 9 -4.96 1.65 10.20
C ILE A 9 -4.45 0.83 11.41
N GLY A 10 -3.33 1.25 12.03
CA GLY A 10 -2.76 0.53 13.18
C GLY A 10 -1.99 -0.73 12.80
N VAL A 11 -1.63 -0.88 11.52
CA VAL A 11 -0.93 -2.06 11.00
C VAL A 11 0.54 -1.72 10.74
N GLU A 12 1.44 -2.54 11.28
CA GLU A 12 2.85 -2.48 10.93
C GLU A 12 3.04 -2.98 9.49
N SER A 13 3.89 -2.28 8.72
CA SER A 13 4.21 -2.67 7.35
C SER A 13 5.72 -2.87 7.23
N GLU A 14 6.11 -3.90 6.49
CA GLU A 14 7.49 -4.14 6.10
C GLU A 14 7.81 -3.37 4.81
N LEU A 15 9.01 -2.79 4.75
CA LEU A 15 9.50 -2.15 3.54
C LEU A 15 10.40 -3.14 2.79
N ILE A 16 9.91 -3.60 1.65
CA ILE A 16 10.64 -4.51 0.76
C ILE A 16 11.19 -3.67 -0.41
N GLU A 17 12.47 -3.84 -0.71
CA GLU A 17 13.09 -3.23 -1.88
C GLU A 17 12.56 -3.90 -3.16
N GLY A 18 11.95 -3.10 -4.04
CA GLY A 18 11.45 -3.54 -5.34
C GLY A 18 12.34 -3.08 -6.49
N ASP A 19 11.85 -3.23 -7.71
CA ASP A 19 12.55 -2.81 -8.91
C ASP A 19 12.66 -1.28 -9.07
N ARG A 20 13.49 -0.85 -10.02
CA ARG A 20 13.73 0.57 -10.28
C ARG A 20 12.42 1.31 -10.59
N GLY A 21 12.02 2.18 -9.66
CA GLY A 21 10.83 3.03 -9.79
C GLY A 21 9.52 2.33 -9.46
N GLU A 22 9.61 1.11 -8.91
CA GLU A 22 8.48 0.35 -8.40
C GLU A 22 7.89 1.02 -7.16
N PHE A 23 6.57 0.95 -7.08
CA PHE A 23 5.84 1.18 -5.85
C PHE A 23 4.62 0.28 -5.88
N THR A 24 4.61 -0.69 -4.99
CA THR A 24 3.55 -1.66 -4.80
C THR A 24 3.26 -1.75 -3.30
N VAL A 25 1.99 -1.94 -2.97
CA VAL A 25 1.53 -2.20 -1.61
C VAL A 25 0.84 -3.55 -1.64
N TRP A 26 1.34 -4.45 -0.83
CA TRP A 26 0.87 -5.82 -0.71
C TRP A 26 0.18 -6.01 0.63
N VAL A 27 -0.88 -6.81 0.64
CA VAL A 27 -1.50 -7.36 1.84
C VAL A 27 -1.59 -8.86 1.60
N ASP A 28 -0.85 -9.65 2.37
CA ASP A 28 -0.56 -11.06 2.09
C ASP A 28 -0.04 -11.22 0.64
N ASP A 29 -0.57 -12.17 -0.12
CA ASP A 29 -0.19 -12.43 -1.52
C ASP A 29 -0.92 -11.54 -2.55
N ARG A 30 -1.54 -10.42 -2.12
CA ARG A 30 -2.37 -9.58 -2.99
C ARG A 30 -1.81 -8.16 -3.11
N VAL A 31 -1.60 -7.70 -4.35
CA VAL A 31 -1.34 -6.28 -4.65
C VAL A 31 -2.63 -5.49 -4.48
N VAL A 32 -2.65 -4.60 -3.49
CA VAL A 32 -3.82 -3.75 -3.20
C VAL A 32 -3.68 -2.34 -3.77
N ALA A 33 -2.45 -1.88 -3.98
CA ALA A 33 -2.17 -0.63 -4.67
C ALA A 33 -0.84 -0.72 -5.42
N GLN A 34 -0.76 -0.06 -6.57
CA GLN A 34 0.48 0.08 -7.32
C GLN A 34 0.56 1.47 -7.93
N LYS A 35 1.79 1.91 -8.22
CA LYS A 35 2.03 3.14 -8.97
C LYS A 35 1.50 3.00 -10.40
N GLY A 36 0.79 4.04 -10.85
CA GLY A 36 0.39 4.18 -12.24
C GLY A 36 1.52 4.79 -13.08
N TRP A 37 1.38 4.70 -14.40
CA TRP A 37 2.38 5.21 -15.35
C TRP A 37 2.75 6.69 -15.16
N ILE A 38 1.80 7.52 -14.72
CA ILE A 38 1.96 8.98 -14.65
C ILE A 38 2.02 9.49 -13.20
N LYS A 39 1.34 8.83 -12.27
CA LYS A 39 1.24 9.29 -10.88
C LYS A 39 1.08 8.15 -9.88
N PHE A 40 1.47 8.45 -8.65
CA PHE A 40 1.19 7.60 -7.50
C PHE A 40 -0.30 7.60 -7.16
N PRO A 41 -0.83 6.50 -6.61
CA PRO A 41 -2.15 6.51 -5.99
C PRO A 41 -2.14 7.49 -4.81
N SER A 42 -3.31 8.08 -4.50
CA SER A 42 -3.45 8.92 -3.32
C SER A 42 -3.46 8.08 -2.05
N ASP A 43 -3.00 8.65 -0.94
CA ASP A 43 -2.96 7.99 0.36
C ASP A 43 -4.33 7.42 0.76
N GLN A 44 -5.41 8.19 0.58
CA GLN A 44 -6.77 7.72 0.85
C GLN A 44 -7.15 6.46 0.06
N LYS A 45 -6.72 6.35 -1.20
CA LYS A 45 -7.00 5.17 -2.02
C LYS A 45 -6.21 3.96 -1.54
N VAL A 46 -4.94 4.16 -1.17
CA VAL A 46 -4.10 3.09 -0.63
C VAL A 46 -4.67 2.59 0.70
N LEU A 47 -5.02 3.50 1.61
CA LEU A 47 -5.57 3.15 2.92
C LEU A 47 -6.90 2.38 2.80
N ALA A 48 -7.80 2.83 1.92
CA ALA A 48 -9.07 2.15 1.67
C ALA A 48 -8.86 0.73 1.10
N ALA A 49 -7.92 0.56 0.16
CA ALA A 49 -7.61 -0.74 -0.42
C ALA A 49 -6.99 -1.70 0.60
N VAL A 50 -6.08 -1.21 1.45
CA VAL A 50 -5.49 -1.99 2.56
C VAL A 50 -6.59 -2.41 3.55
N GLN A 51 -7.44 -1.48 3.98
CA GLN A 51 -8.56 -1.79 4.89
C GLN A 51 -9.54 -2.81 4.31
N GLN A 52 -9.81 -2.73 3.00
CA GLN A 52 -10.70 -3.69 2.34
C GLN A 52 -10.06 -5.07 2.26
N ALA A 53 -8.76 -5.16 1.96
CA ALA A 53 -8.05 -6.43 1.89
C ALA A 53 -7.96 -7.14 3.25
N LEU A 54 -7.77 -6.39 4.35
CA LEU A 54 -7.71 -6.95 5.71
C LEU A 54 -9.06 -7.50 6.22
N LYS A 55 -10.18 -7.14 5.58
CA LYS A 55 -11.52 -7.61 5.94
C LYS A 55 -12.01 -8.77 5.07
N ALA A 56 -11.26 -9.14 4.04
CA ALA A 56 -11.61 -10.13 3.03
C ALA A 56 -11.01 -11.50 3.36
#